data_AF-A0A9D2FWH2-F1
#
_entry.id   AF-A0A9D2FWH2-F1
#
_cell.length_a   1.000
_cell.length_b   1.000
_cell.length_c   1.000
_cell.angle_alpha   90.00
_cell.angle_beta   90.00
_cell.angle_gamma   90.00
#
_symmetry.space_group_name_H-M   'P 1'
#
loop_
_entity.id
_entity.type
_entity.pdbx_description
1 polymer ?
#
loop_
_entity_poly.entity_id
_entity_poly.type
_entity_poly.pdbx_seq_one_letter_code
_entity_poly.pdbx_strand_id
1 'polypeptide(L)'
;MSKEIQEYILNYYRYRSFSPTDLAKETNKYYNEVCETVKAMEKVGVVEWKKEQGKYVVLKDYIPQTYTGNEITSSAYVYEKSKNDIEKFANKVPDNIEIKKLEGLVPTKSNVNGVITQIQKNLVKQNKHIIDVYKAFGSVYETFDKLDEIYIKRIIANLKSAEEANEKAVRGLEENQELMKSQKMVIEVLKKHKDDLDELQHLKDIDMFYDEYQAFKTSQEDAFDEVYASQELVVDKILHLQEDQTTTTQQLTNLDDEYQGFKASQEKALGELHTSQESMAGQFSAFQEEYNKISQVQTESFAETKRLQEEAGKKIQYLSIGLGVNFVVVVVLLILLVSGVF
;
A
#
# COMPACT_ATOMS: atom_id res chain seq x y z
N MET A 1 31.13 -57.68 1.26
CA MET A 1 31.20 -58.65 0.14
C MET A 1 32.67 -59.01 -0.06
N SER A 2 33.02 -60.29 0.07
CA SER A 2 34.41 -60.76 -0.06
C SER A 2 34.78 -60.89 -1.54
N LYS A 3 35.70 -60.05 -2.03
CA LYS A 3 36.09 -60.03 -3.46
C LYS A 3 36.73 -61.35 -3.91
N GLU A 4 37.52 -61.97 -3.04
CA GLU A 4 38.19 -63.24 -3.32
C GLU A 4 37.19 -64.39 -3.56
N ILE A 5 36.13 -64.48 -2.75
CA ILE A 5 35.07 -65.50 -2.89
C ILE A 5 34.27 -65.27 -4.18
N GLN A 6 33.98 -64.00 -4.50
CA GLN A 6 33.28 -63.62 -5.71
C GLN A 6 34.09 -63.99 -6.98
N GLU A 7 35.38 -63.65 -7.02
CA GLU A 7 36.27 -64.00 -8.13
C GLU A 7 36.41 -65.51 -8.30
N TYR A 8 36.50 -66.26 -7.19
CA TYR A 8 36.54 -67.71 -7.23
C TYR A 8 35.28 -68.32 -7.86
N ILE A 9 34.09 -67.87 -7.44
CA ILE A 9 32.81 -68.31 -8.03
C ILE A 9 32.79 -68.03 -9.54
N LEU A 10 33.17 -66.82 -9.96
CA LEU A 10 33.11 -66.41 -11.35
C LEU A 10 34.11 -67.13 -12.26
N ASN A 11 35.27 -67.53 -11.72
CA ASN A 11 36.29 -68.25 -12.50
C ASN A 11 36.00 -69.75 -12.59
N TYR A 12 35.58 -70.38 -11.49
CA TYR A 12 35.47 -71.85 -11.41
C TYR A 12 34.05 -72.39 -11.60
N TYR A 13 33.03 -71.55 -11.35
CA TYR A 13 31.61 -71.94 -11.42
C TYR A 13 30.81 -71.25 -12.53
N ARG A 14 31.47 -70.52 -13.45
CA ARG A 14 30.82 -69.86 -14.60
C ARG A 14 29.90 -70.76 -15.43
N TYR A 15 30.21 -72.05 -15.48
CA TYR A 15 29.46 -73.06 -16.23
C TYR A 15 29.01 -74.25 -15.36
N ARG A 16 29.02 -74.10 -14.04
CA ARG A 16 28.74 -75.18 -13.08
C ARG A 16 27.89 -74.66 -11.93
N SER A 17 27.04 -75.54 -11.38
CA SER A 17 26.30 -75.24 -10.16
C SER A 17 27.17 -75.46 -8.91
N PHE A 18 26.98 -74.68 -7.85
CA PHE A 18 27.70 -74.82 -6.58
C PHE A 18 26.77 -74.76 -5.36
N SER A 19 27.25 -75.27 -4.23
CA SER A 19 26.62 -75.04 -2.93
C SER A 19 27.55 -74.19 -2.04
N PRO A 20 27.01 -73.35 -1.14
CA PRO A 20 27.83 -72.59 -0.19
C PRO A 20 28.72 -73.50 0.68
N THR A 21 28.30 -74.74 0.92
CA THR A 21 29.04 -75.73 1.72
C THR A 21 30.28 -76.23 0.98
N ASP A 22 30.13 -76.55 -0.31
CA ASP A 22 31.24 -77.00 -1.16
C ASP A 22 32.24 -75.86 -1.35
N LEU A 23 31.73 -74.66 -1.63
CA LEU A 23 32.54 -73.48 -1.81
C LEU A 23 33.35 -73.10 -0.56
N ALA A 24 32.79 -73.24 0.65
CA ALA A 24 33.51 -73.01 1.90
C ALA A 24 34.69 -73.98 2.08
N LYS A 25 34.51 -75.25 1.69
CA LYS A 25 35.59 -76.26 1.73
C LYS A 25 36.67 -75.99 0.71
N GLU A 26 36.30 -75.64 -0.52
CA GLU A 26 37.24 -75.39 -1.62
C GLU A 26 38.08 -74.13 -1.42
N THR A 27 37.48 -73.08 -0.87
CA THR A 27 38.15 -71.79 -0.63
C THR A 27 38.82 -71.71 0.75
N ASN A 28 38.60 -72.70 1.62
CA ASN A 28 39.01 -72.69 3.02
C ASN A 28 38.54 -71.41 3.76
N LYS A 29 37.32 -70.96 3.48
CA LYS A 29 36.69 -69.76 4.07
C LYS A 29 35.57 -70.15 5.04
N TYR A 30 35.25 -69.26 5.96
CA TYR A 30 34.14 -69.50 6.89
C TYR A 30 32.81 -69.56 6.14
N TYR A 31 31.99 -70.57 6.46
CA TYR A 31 30.70 -70.79 5.81
C TYR A 31 29.79 -69.55 5.83
N ASN A 32 29.77 -68.82 6.94
CA ASN A 32 28.99 -67.59 7.06
C ASN A 32 29.47 -66.50 6.09
N GLU A 33 30.77 -66.34 5.88
CA GLU A 33 31.35 -65.37 4.93
C GLU A 33 30.97 -65.72 3.48
N VAL A 34 30.99 -67.02 3.17
CA VAL A 34 30.55 -67.54 1.87
C VAL A 34 29.06 -67.28 1.66
N CYS A 35 28.21 -67.61 2.63
CA CYS A 35 26.77 -67.38 2.53
C CYS A 35 26.41 -65.90 2.35
N GLU A 36 27.03 -65.00 3.11
CA GLU A 36 26.79 -63.56 2.98
C GLU A 36 27.26 -63.03 1.62
N THR A 37 28.38 -63.52 1.10
CA THR A 37 28.86 -63.14 -0.23
C THR A 37 27.94 -63.67 -1.33
N VAL A 38 27.49 -64.92 -1.24
CA VAL A 38 26.55 -65.52 -2.22
C VAL A 38 25.19 -64.82 -2.20
N LYS A 39 24.64 -64.48 -1.03
CA LYS A 39 23.40 -63.68 -0.92
C LYS A 39 23.56 -62.30 -1.53
N ALA A 40 24.70 -61.65 -1.30
CA ALA A 40 24.99 -60.34 -1.89
C ALA A 40 25.10 -60.44 -3.42
N MET A 41 25.69 -61.53 -3.93
CA MET A 41 25.77 -61.85 -5.35
C MET A 41 24.39 -62.18 -5.95
N GLU A 42 23.52 -62.89 -5.24
CA GLU A 42 22.14 -63.18 -5.67
C GLU A 42 21.32 -61.89 -5.75
N LYS A 43 21.42 -61.02 -4.73
CA LYS A 43 20.72 -59.73 -4.68
C LYS A 43 21.03 -58.82 -5.87
N VAL A 44 22.24 -58.89 -6.41
CA VAL A 44 22.68 -58.10 -7.58
C VAL A 44 22.63 -58.89 -8.89
N GLY A 45 21.98 -60.05 -8.89
CA GLY A 45 21.71 -60.84 -10.10
C GLY A 45 22.93 -61.54 -10.69
N VAL A 46 23.95 -61.88 -9.89
CA VAL A 46 25.13 -62.62 -10.35
C VAL A 46 24.89 -64.12 -10.38
N VAL A 47 24.19 -64.61 -9.36
CA VAL A 47 23.90 -66.02 -9.14
C VAL A 47 22.42 -66.18 -8.84
N GLU A 48 21.87 -67.34 -9.17
CA GLU A 48 20.46 -67.66 -8.91
C GLU A 48 20.36 -69.02 -8.23
N TRP A 49 19.53 -69.13 -7.20
CA TRP A 49 19.19 -70.43 -6.62
C TRP A 49 18.25 -71.22 -7.51
N LYS A 50 18.72 -72.34 -8.08
CA LYS A 50 17.88 -73.27 -8.85
C LYS A 50 17.30 -74.32 -7.91
N LYS A 51 16.04 -74.13 -7.51
CA LYS A 51 15.31 -75.04 -6.60
C LYS A 51 15.32 -76.49 -7.07
N GLU A 52 15.24 -76.72 -8.38
CA GLU A 52 15.26 -78.07 -8.99
C GLU A 52 16.61 -78.79 -8.83
N GLN A 53 17.70 -78.04 -8.67
CA GLN A 53 19.06 -78.59 -8.55
C GLN A 53 19.61 -78.52 -7.12
N GLY A 54 18.91 -77.82 -6.20
CA GLY A 54 19.37 -77.58 -4.84
C GLY A 54 20.71 -76.84 -4.76
N LYS A 55 21.04 -76.04 -5.77
CA LYS A 55 22.34 -75.37 -5.93
C LYS A 55 22.18 -73.98 -6.56
N TYR A 56 23.19 -73.13 -6.35
CA TYR A 56 23.33 -71.86 -7.05
C TYR A 56 23.96 -72.09 -8.42
N VAL A 57 23.50 -71.33 -9.42
CA VAL A 57 24.15 -71.25 -10.75
C VAL A 57 24.59 -69.82 -11.00
N VAL A 58 25.72 -69.64 -11.68
CA VAL A 58 26.16 -68.33 -12.16
C VAL A 58 25.33 -67.97 -13.39
N LEU A 59 24.69 -66.81 -13.37
CA LEU A 59 23.93 -66.32 -14.52
C LEU A 59 24.90 -65.94 -15.64
N LYS A 60 24.67 -66.47 -16.84
CA LYS A 60 25.57 -66.36 -18.02
C LYS A 60 25.92 -64.91 -18.39
N ASP A 61 25.09 -63.95 -17.98
CA ASP A 61 25.16 -62.55 -18.38
C ASP A 61 25.78 -61.65 -17.30
N TYR A 62 26.26 -62.21 -16.18
CA TYR A 62 26.96 -61.41 -15.18
C TYR A 62 28.36 -61.03 -15.66
N ILE A 63 28.53 -59.73 -15.88
CA ILE A 63 29.80 -59.09 -16.24
C ILE A 63 30.24 -58.24 -15.04
N PRO A 64 31.45 -58.46 -14.47
CA PRO A 64 31.94 -57.72 -13.30
C PRO A 64 31.89 -56.21 -13.49
N GLN A 65 31.42 -55.49 -12.47
CA GLN A 65 31.08 -54.05 -12.52
C GLN A 65 32.27 -53.07 -12.55
N THR A 66 33.49 -53.46 -12.88
CA THR A 66 34.59 -52.50 -13.00
C THR A 66 35.57 -52.92 -14.08
N TYR A 67 35.27 -52.61 -15.34
CA TYR A 67 36.34 -52.48 -16.32
C TYR A 67 36.96 -51.09 -16.14
N THR A 68 38.10 -51.05 -15.47
CA THR A 68 38.86 -49.81 -15.29
C THR A 68 39.58 -49.46 -16.60
N GLY A 69 39.84 -48.18 -16.86
CA GLY A 69 40.50 -47.72 -18.10
C GLY A 69 41.81 -48.45 -18.46
N ASN A 70 42.45 -49.12 -17.50
CA ASN A 70 43.65 -49.94 -17.69
C ASN A 70 43.43 -51.22 -18.55
N GLU A 71 42.22 -51.80 -18.57
CA GLU A 71 41.93 -52.98 -19.40
C GLU A 71 41.75 -52.63 -20.89
N ILE A 72 41.27 -51.41 -21.18
CA ILE A 72 41.17 -50.89 -22.55
C ILE A 72 42.58 -50.65 -23.13
N THR A 73 43.51 -50.13 -22.33
CA THR A 73 44.92 -49.93 -22.75
C THR A 73 45.65 -51.26 -22.98
N SER A 74 45.38 -52.28 -22.16
CA SER A 74 45.91 -53.64 -22.38
C SER A 74 45.35 -54.28 -23.65
N SER A 75 44.09 -53.99 -24.00
CA SER A 75 43.44 -54.53 -25.19
C SER A 75 44.05 -54.00 -26.51
N ALA A 76 44.40 -52.71 -26.55
CA ALA A 76 45.06 -52.09 -27.71
C ALA A 76 46.50 -52.60 -27.86
N TYR A 77 47.21 -52.80 -26.74
CA TYR A 77 48.54 -53.40 -26.74
C TYR A 77 48.51 -54.86 -27.22
N VAL A 78 47.53 -55.64 -26.79
CA VAL A 78 47.33 -57.03 -27.25
C VAL A 78 47.03 -57.07 -28.74
N TYR A 79 46.18 -56.17 -29.25
CA TYR A 79 45.93 -56.03 -30.69
C TYR A 79 47.19 -55.72 -31.49
N GLU A 80 47.95 -54.70 -31.10
CA GLU A 80 49.16 -54.30 -31.82
C GLU A 80 50.27 -55.35 -31.75
N LYS A 81 50.40 -56.03 -30.61
CA LYS A 81 51.33 -57.16 -30.46
C LYS A 81 50.96 -58.31 -31.40
N SER A 82 49.69 -58.72 -31.37
CA SER A 82 49.19 -59.80 -32.22
C SER A 82 49.30 -59.46 -33.72
N LYS A 83 48.99 -58.23 -34.12
CA LYS A 83 49.17 -57.74 -35.48
C LYS A 83 50.63 -57.84 -35.92
N ASN A 84 51.57 -57.41 -35.07
CA ASN A 84 53.01 -57.54 -35.32
C ASN A 84 53.46 -59.00 -35.45
N ASP A 85 52.92 -59.89 -34.62
CA ASP A 85 53.25 -61.31 -34.65
C ASP A 85 52.77 -61.97 -35.96
N ILE A 86 51.61 -61.56 -36.49
CA ILE A 86 51.09 -61.97 -37.81
C ILE A 86 51.95 -61.41 -38.95
N GLU A 87 52.34 -60.12 -38.91
CA GLU A 87 53.19 -59.51 -39.94
C GLU A 87 54.58 -60.16 -40.00
N LYS A 88 55.22 -60.40 -38.84
CA LYS A 88 56.50 -61.13 -38.77
C LYS A 88 56.40 -62.54 -39.33
N PHE A 89 55.24 -63.18 -39.20
CA PHE A 89 54.98 -64.48 -39.77
C PHE A 89 54.80 -64.42 -41.29
N ALA A 90 53.95 -63.52 -41.81
CA ALA A 90 53.72 -63.37 -43.24
C ALA A 90 55.04 -63.18 -44.01
N ASN A 91 55.99 -62.44 -43.42
CA ASN A 91 57.32 -62.21 -43.98
C ASN A 91 58.30 -63.41 -43.87
N LYS A 92 57.95 -64.46 -43.12
CA LYS A 92 58.76 -65.69 -42.94
C LYS A 92 58.22 -66.88 -43.72
N VAL A 93 57.01 -66.80 -44.25
CA VAL A 93 56.44 -67.85 -45.10
C VAL A 93 57.12 -67.76 -46.48
N PRO A 94 57.81 -68.81 -46.95
CA PRO A 94 58.37 -68.83 -48.30
C PRO A 94 57.25 -68.85 -49.35
N ASP A 95 57.43 -68.14 -50.46
CA ASP A 95 56.44 -68.04 -51.55
C ASP A 95 56.07 -69.37 -52.23
N ASN A 96 56.85 -70.44 -51.99
CA ASN A 96 56.63 -71.77 -52.57
C ASN A 96 57.13 -72.90 -51.66
N ILE A 97 56.23 -73.84 -51.34
CA ILE A 97 56.54 -75.12 -50.67
C ILE A 97 56.74 -76.20 -51.76
N GLU A 98 57.79 -76.07 -52.56
CA GLU A 98 58.11 -77.10 -53.54
C GLU A 98 58.91 -78.21 -52.87
N ILE A 99 58.34 -79.42 -52.83
CA ILE A 99 59.10 -80.63 -52.55
C ILE A 99 60.10 -80.77 -53.69
N LYS A 100 61.35 -80.32 -53.50
CA LYS A 100 62.40 -80.54 -54.49
C LYS A 100 62.41 -82.02 -54.87
N LYS A 101 62.09 -82.29 -56.13
CA LYS A 101 62.24 -83.62 -56.72
C LYS A 101 63.69 -84.03 -56.48
N LEU A 102 63.90 -85.20 -55.88
CA LEU A 102 65.24 -85.73 -55.67
C LEU A 102 65.82 -86.11 -57.03
N GLU A 103 66.54 -85.17 -57.66
CA GLU A 103 67.18 -85.42 -58.95
C GLU A 103 68.38 -86.35 -58.77
N GLY A 104 68.46 -87.38 -59.63
CA GLY A 104 69.66 -88.22 -59.78
C GLY A 104 69.83 -89.39 -58.81
N LEU A 105 68.86 -89.69 -57.94
CA LEU A 105 68.98 -90.78 -56.97
C LEU A 105 68.26 -92.05 -57.43
N VAL A 106 68.82 -92.74 -58.42
CA VAL A 106 68.47 -94.14 -58.68
C VAL A 106 69.12 -94.98 -57.58
N PRO A 107 68.35 -95.67 -56.71
CA PRO A 107 68.92 -96.46 -55.64
C PRO A 107 69.70 -97.64 -56.24
N THR A 108 70.98 -97.72 -55.95
CA THR A 108 71.85 -98.87 -56.19
C THR A 108 72.27 -99.45 -54.84
N LYS A 109 72.74 -100.71 -54.84
CA LYS A 109 73.24 -101.37 -53.62
C LYS A 109 74.34 -100.56 -52.90
N SER A 110 75.10 -99.72 -53.62
CA SER A 110 76.21 -98.92 -53.07
C SER A 110 75.81 -97.52 -52.58
N ASN A 111 74.67 -96.95 -53.04
CA ASN A 111 74.30 -95.56 -52.73
C ASN A 111 73.01 -95.43 -51.89
N VAL A 112 72.29 -96.53 -51.62
CA VAL A 112 71.00 -96.57 -50.93
C VAL A 112 71.01 -95.79 -49.61
N ASN A 113 72.07 -95.93 -48.81
CA ASN A 113 72.17 -95.22 -47.53
C ASN A 113 72.26 -93.69 -47.72
N GLY A 114 72.92 -93.22 -48.78
CA GLY A 114 73.01 -91.79 -49.11
C GLY A 114 71.66 -91.23 -49.57
N VAL A 115 70.93 -92.00 -50.39
CA VAL A 115 69.56 -91.67 -50.85
C VAL A 115 68.62 -91.55 -49.65
N ILE A 116 68.61 -92.57 -48.78
CA ILE A 116 67.78 -92.59 -47.55
C ILE A 116 68.12 -91.41 -46.65
N THR A 117 69.41 -91.10 -46.46
CA THR A 117 69.84 -89.95 -45.64
C THR A 117 69.30 -88.62 -46.20
N GLN A 118 69.30 -88.43 -47.51
CA GLN A 118 68.77 -87.21 -48.14
C GLN A 118 67.24 -87.11 -48.02
N ILE A 119 66.52 -88.21 -48.22
CA ILE A 119 65.07 -88.28 -48.01
C ILE A 119 64.73 -87.91 -46.56
N GLN A 120 65.42 -88.51 -45.59
CA GLN A 120 65.22 -88.24 -44.17
C GLN A 120 65.47 -86.76 -43.83
N LYS A 121 66.56 -86.17 -44.33
CA LYS A 121 66.84 -84.73 -44.12
C LYS A 121 65.73 -83.83 -44.69
N ASN A 122 65.21 -84.16 -45.87
CA ASN A 122 64.12 -83.40 -46.47
C ASN A 122 62.81 -83.54 -45.68
N LEU A 123 62.46 -84.75 -45.24
CA LEU A 123 61.27 -84.99 -44.42
C LEU A 123 61.35 -84.27 -43.06
N VAL A 124 62.52 -84.26 -42.41
CA VAL A 124 62.73 -83.50 -41.17
C VAL A 124 62.54 -82.00 -41.39
N LYS A 125 63.09 -81.46 -42.49
CA LYS A 125 62.93 -80.04 -42.83
C LYS A 125 61.47 -79.66 -43.10
N GLN A 126 60.73 -80.51 -43.81
CA GLN A 126 59.30 -80.31 -44.06
C GLN A 126 58.46 -80.41 -42.79
N ASN A 127 58.72 -81.41 -41.94
CA ASN A 127 58.01 -81.54 -40.67
C ASN A 127 58.20 -80.32 -39.77
N LYS A 128 59.42 -79.77 -39.71
CA LYS A 128 59.68 -78.53 -38.99
C LYS A 128 58.85 -77.36 -39.55
N HIS A 129 58.76 -77.25 -40.86
CA HIS A 129 57.96 -76.21 -41.50
C HIS A 129 56.45 -76.36 -41.21
N ILE A 130 55.90 -77.58 -41.26
CA ILE A 130 54.50 -77.85 -40.92
C ILE A 130 54.22 -77.47 -39.46
N ILE A 131 55.13 -77.78 -38.53
CA ILE A 131 55.02 -77.37 -37.13
C ILE A 131 54.99 -75.85 -36.99
N ASP A 132 55.86 -75.14 -37.74
CA ASP A 132 55.91 -73.67 -37.71
C ASP A 132 54.63 -73.04 -38.25
N VAL A 133 54.07 -73.59 -39.34
CA VAL A 133 52.77 -73.17 -39.90
C VAL A 133 51.62 -73.45 -38.91
N TYR A 134 51.59 -74.63 -38.29
CA TYR A 134 50.57 -74.97 -37.29
C TYR A 134 50.57 -74.02 -36.10
N LYS A 135 51.77 -73.69 -35.57
CA LYS A 135 51.92 -72.71 -34.49
C LYS A 135 51.42 -71.33 -34.90
N ALA A 136 51.69 -70.91 -36.13
CA ALA A 136 51.25 -69.63 -36.64
C ALA A 136 49.74 -69.52 -36.77
N PHE A 137 49.08 -70.54 -37.33
CA PHE A 137 47.61 -70.60 -37.33
C PHE A 137 47.05 -70.56 -35.91
N GLY A 138 47.67 -71.26 -34.96
CA GLY A 138 47.31 -71.17 -33.54
C GLY A 138 47.36 -69.74 -32.99
N SER A 139 48.43 -68.98 -33.29
CA SER A 139 48.55 -67.57 -32.87
C SER A 139 47.53 -66.64 -33.53
N VAL A 140 47.15 -66.91 -34.79
CA VAL A 140 46.08 -66.18 -35.48
C VAL A 140 44.73 -66.44 -34.80
N TYR A 141 44.40 -67.70 -34.51
CA TYR A 141 43.16 -68.06 -33.79
C TYR A 141 43.11 -67.44 -32.40
N GLU A 142 44.20 -67.50 -31.63
CA GLU A 142 44.27 -66.89 -30.30
C GLU A 142 44.11 -65.35 -30.36
N THR A 143 44.59 -64.73 -31.43
CA THR A 143 44.42 -63.29 -31.68
C THR A 143 42.96 -62.94 -31.95
N PHE A 144 42.28 -63.68 -32.82
CA PHE A 144 40.87 -63.45 -33.11
C PHE A 144 39.98 -63.70 -31.90
N ASP A 145 40.24 -64.75 -31.13
CA ASP A 145 39.49 -65.08 -29.91
C ASP A 145 39.58 -63.96 -28.87
N LYS A 146 40.79 -63.41 -28.65
CA LYS A 146 41.00 -62.26 -27.76
C LYS A 146 40.32 -61.01 -28.28
N LEU A 147 40.38 -60.76 -29.59
CA LEU A 147 39.74 -59.59 -30.19
C LEU A 147 38.22 -59.64 -30.03
N ASP A 148 37.61 -60.77 -30.34
CA ASP A 148 36.17 -60.95 -30.19
C ASP A 148 35.73 -60.76 -28.74
N GLU A 149 36.48 -61.30 -27.78
CA GLU A 149 36.23 -61.08 -26.35
C GLU A 149 36.27 -59.59 -25.98
N ILE A 150 37.27 -58.84 -26.46
CA ILE A 150 37.43 -57.40 -26.20
C ILE A 150 36.31 -56.58 -26.86
N TYR A 151 36.01 -56.84 -28.13
CA TYR A 151 34.99 -56.09 -28.88
C TYR A 151 33.61 -56.29 -28.30
N ILE A 152 33.23 -57.54 -27.99
CA ILE A 152 31.94 -57.85 -27.38
C ILE A 152 31.81 -57.17 -26.01
N LYS A 153 32.86 -57.23 -25.17
CA LYS A 153 32.88 -56.52 -23.88
C LYS A 153 32.68 -55.02 -24.04
N ARG A 154 33.31 -54.39 -25.03
CA ARG A 154 33.18 -52.95 -25.29
C ARG A 154 31.77 -52.56 -25.75
N ILE A 155 31.17 -53.37 -26.63
CA ILE A 155 29.79 -53.17 -27.08
C ILE A 155 28.83 -53.22 -25.90
N ILE A 156 28.99 -54.22 -25.01
CA ILE A 156 28.13 -54.38 -23.84
C ILE A 156 28.30 -53.21 -22.86
N ALA A 157 29.55 -52.79 -22.60
CA ALA A 157 29.81 -51.64 -21.74
C ALA A 157 29.13 -50.36 -22.25
N ASN A 158 29.25 -50.09 -23.56
CA ASN A 158 28.62 -48.92 -24.18
C ASN A 158 27.08 -49.01 -24.14
N LEU A 159 26.49 -50.18 -24.41
CA LEU A 159 25.04 -50.38 -24.34
C LEU A 159 24.51 -50.13 -22.94
N LYS A 160 25.21 -50.61 -21.90
CA LYS A 160 24.82 -50.38 -20.51
C LYS A 160 24.91 -48.90 -20.11
N SER A 161 25.98 -48.21 -20.53
CA SER A 161 26.07 -46.75 -20.30
C SER A 161 24.97 -45.99 -21.02
N ALA A 162 24.57 -46.41 -22.22
CA ALA A 162 23.45 -45.83 -22.95
C ALA A 162 22.11 -46.11 -22.26
N GLU A 163 21.91 -47.34 -21.76
CA GLU A 163 20.73 -47.73 -20.98
C GLU A 163 20.59 -46.90 -19.70
N GLU A 164 21.66 -46.76 -18.91
CA GLU A 164 21.68 -45.93 -17.70
C GLU A 164 21.40 -44.46 -17.99
N ALA A 165 21.94 -43.93 -19.09
CA ALA A 165 21.64 -42.56 -19.54
C ALA A 165 20.17 -42.41 -19.95
N ASN A 166 19.62 -43.40 -20.65
CA ASN A 166 18.23 -43.42 -21.06
C ASN A 166 17.28 -43.51 -19.86
N GLU A 167 17.56 -44.37 -18.88
CA GLU A 167 16.76 -44.42 -17.64
C GLU A 167 16.75 -43.09 -16.88
N LYS A 168 17.92 -42.42 -16.78
CA LYS A 168 18.00 -41.08 -16.16
C LYS A 168 17.18 -40.06 -16.94
N ALA A 169 17.21 -40.10 -18.28
CA ALA A 169 16.41 -39.23 -19.11
C ALA A 169 14.91 -39.47 -18.94
N VAL A 170 14.47 -40.74 -18.88
CA VAL A 170 13.07 -41.11 -18.63
C VAL A 170 12.60 -40.61 -17.27
N ARG A 171 13.37 -40.86 -16.19
CA ARG A 171 13.05 -40.33 -14.86
C ARG A 171 12.94 -38.80 -14.85
N GLY A 172 13.87 -38.11 -15.51
CA GLY A 172 13.81 -36.65 -15.63
C GLY A 172 12.59 -36.15 -16.41
N LEU A 173 12.09 -36.91 -17.39
CA LEU A 173 10.86 -36.59 -18.11
C LEU A 173 9.62 -36.78 -17.21
N GLU A 174 9.57 -37.84 -16.41
CA GLU A 174 8.48 -38.08 -15.44
C GLU A 174 8.42 -36.97 -14.39
N GLU A 175 9.56 -36.59 -13.80
CA GLU A 175 9.65 -35.48 -12.84
C GLU A 175 9.19 -34.14 -13.46
N ASN A 176 9.57 -33.86 -14.70
CA ASN A 176 9.12 -32.66 -15.42
C ASN A 176 7.61 -32.67 -15.69
N GLN A 177 7.00 -33.83 -15.96
CA GLN A 177 5.56 -33.93 -16.13
C GLN A 177 4.82 -33.60 -14.84
N GLU A 178 5.28 -34.10 -13.69
CA GLU A 178 4.70 -33.77 -12.38
C GLU A 178 4.87 -32.28 -12.04
N LEU A 179 6.05 -31.69 -12.31
CA LEU A 179 6.27 -30.25 -12.17
C LEU A 179 5.29 -29.44 -13.03
N MET A 180 5.08 -29.85 -14.29
CA MET A 180 4.14 -29.17 -15.19
C MET A 180 2.69 -29.25 -14.70
N LYS A 181 2.26 -30.38 -14.11
CA LYS A 181 0.93 -30.49 -13.48
C LYS A 181 0.78 -29.53 -12.30
N SER A 182 1.80 -29.46 -11.42
CA SER A 182 1.82 -28.53 -10.29
C SER A 182 1.73 -27.07 -10.76
N GLN A 183 2.51 -26.70 -11.78
CA GLN A 183 2.46 -25.35 -12.36
C GLN A 183 1.08 -24.99 -12.93
N LYS A 184 0.38 -25.93 -13.58
CA LYS A 184 -0.99 -25.70 -14.06
C LYS A 184 -1.95 -25.38 -12.92
N MET A 185 -1.87 -26.12 -11.81
CA MET A 185 -2.71 -25.88 -10.64
C MET A 185 -2.46 -24.48 -10.05
N VAL A 186 -1.19 -24.07 -9.92
CA VAL A 186 -0.84 -22.73 -9.46
C VAL A 186 -1.44 -21.65 -10.38
N ILE A 187 -1.35 -21.84 -11.69
CA ILE A 187 -1.94 -20.90 -12.67
C ILE A 187 -3.45 -20.81 -12.51
N GLU A 188 -4.15 -21.92 -12.28
CA GLU A 188 -5.61 -21.91 -12.04
C GLU A 188 -5.98 -21.15 -10.76
N VAL A 189 -5.22 -21.37 -9.68
CA VAL A 189 -5.43 -20.62 -8.42
C VAL A 189 -5.19 -19.12 -8.62
N LEU A 190 -4.14 -18.75 -9.35
CA LEU A 190 -3.83 -17.34 -9.65
C LEU A 190 -4.90 -16.68 -10.52
N LYS A 191 -5.45 -17.40 -11.50
CA LYS A 191 -6.58 -16.90 -12.29
C LYS A 191 -7.79 -16.62 -11.40
N LYS A 192 -8.14 -17.56 -10.53
CA LYS A 192 -9.24 -17.35 -9.58
C LYS A 192 -8.99 -16.14 -8.67
N HIS A 193 -7.78 -15.98 -8.13
CA HIS A 193 -7.47 -14.81 -7.29
C HIS A 193 -7.56 -13.51 -8.08
N LYS A 194 -7.17 -13.52 -9.36
CA LYS A 194 -7.35 -12.36 -10.23
C LYS A 194 -8.83 -12.05 -10.42
N ASP A 195 -9.65 -13.06 -10.72
CA ASP A 195 -11.09 -12.88 -10.90
C ASP A 195 -11.74 -12.36 -9.60
N ASP A 196 -11.38 -12.94 -8.45
CA ASP A 196 -11.83 -12.49 -7.12
C ASP A 196 -11.45 -11.01 -6.87
N LEU A 197 -10.24 -10.58 -7.28
CA LEU A 197 -9.80 -9.18 -7.17
C LEU A 197 -10.55 -8.26 -8.13
N ASP A 198 -10.80 -8.70 -9.36
CA ASP A 198 -11.56 -7.94 -10.35
C ASP A 198 -13.04 -7.80 -9.92
N GLU A 199 -13.58 -8.77 -9.16
CA GLU A 199 -14.92 -8.75 -8.55
C GLU A 199 -15.03 -7.85 -7.32
N LEU A 200 -13.91 -7.37 -6.72
CA LEU A 200 -13.94 -6.40 -5.63
C LEU A 200 -14.39 -5.02 -6.14
N GLN A 201 -15.67 -4.92 -6.47
CA GLN A 201 -16.41 -3.74 -6.91
C GLN A 201 -16.26 -2.55 -5.93
N HIS A 202 -15.98 -2.85 -4.66
CA HIS A 202 -15.82 -1.87 -3.59
C HIS A 202 -14.58 -0.95 -3.72
N LEU A 203 -13.58 -1.31 -4.54
CA LEU A 203 -12.49 -0.36 -4.82
C LEU A 203 -13.00 0.87 -5.58
N LYS A 204 -13.96 0.67 -6.49
CA LYS A 204 -14.63 1.76 -7.20
C LYS A 204 -15.52 2.58 -6.26
N ASP A 205 -16.14 1.93 -5.27
CA ASP A 205 -16.92 2.62 -4.25
C ASP A 205 -16.05 3.51 -3.35
N ILE A 206 -14.81 3.09 -3.07
CA ILE A 206 -13.84 3.88 -2.29
C ILE A 206 -13.41 5.13 -3.07
N ASP A 207 -13.10 4.99 -4.36
CA ASP A 207 -12.76 6.15 -5.22
C ASP A 207 -13.95 7.12 -5.31
N MET A 208 -15.17 6.61 -5.48
CA MET A 208 -16.39 7.41 -5.50
C MET A 208 -16.64 8.12 -4.17
N PHE A 209 -16.47 7.43 -3.04
CA PHE A 209 -16.58 8.04 -1.72
C PHE A 209 -15.54 9.14 -1.49
N TYR A 210 -14.32 8.94 -2.01
CA TYR A 210 -13.27 9.96 -1.95
C TYR A 210 -13.65 11.20 -2.74
N ASP A 211 -14.15 11.03 -3.97
CA ASP A 211 -14.60 12.15 -4.81
C ASP A 211 -15.78 12.90 -4.17
N GLU A 212 -16.77 12.18 -3.63
CA GLU A 212 -17.89 12.78 -2.89
C GLU A 212 -17.42 13.53 -1.64
N TYR A 213 -16.46 12.97 -0.90
CA TYR A 213 -15.88 13.62 0.27
C TYR A 213 -15.14 14.92 -0.10
N GLN A 214 -14.37 14.93 -1.19
CA GLN A 214 -13.69 16.14 -1.65
C GLN A 214 -14.68 17.21 -2.10
N ALA A 215 -15.72 16.83 -2.86
CA ALA A 215 -16.77 17.76 -3.28
C ALA A 215 -17.50 18.37 -2.07
N PHE A 216 -17.83 17.54 -1.07
CA PHE A 216 -18.42 18.01 0.19
C PHE A 216 -17.49 18.96 0.95
N LYS A 217 -16.19 18.66 1.00
CA LYS A 217 -15.20 19.52 1.66
C LYS A 217 -15.12 20.88 0.98
N THR A 218 -15.03 20.93 -0.35
CA THR A 218 -15.03 22.19 -1.11
C THR A 218 -16.32 22.98 -0.88
N SER A 219 -17.48 22.32 -0.89
CA SER A 219 -18.75 22.98 -0.60
C SER A 219 -18.81 23.59 0.82
N GLN A 220 -18.14 22.99 1.80
CA GLN A 220 -18.03 23.58 3.14
C GLN A 220 -17.09 24.78 3.15
N GLU A 221 -15.95 24.72 2.46
CA GLU A 221 -15.03 25.84 2.33
C GLU A 221 -15.74 27.05 1.69
N ASP A 222 -16.46 26.84 0.60
CA ASP A 222 -17.27 27.88 -0.06
C ASP A 222 -18.34 28.48 0.88
N ALA A 223 -19.02 27.63 1.66
CA ALA A 223 -20.03 28.08 2.62
C ALA A 223 -19.41 28.91 3.75
N PHE A 224 -18.20 28.56 4.21
CA PHE A 224 -17.48 29.36 5.19
C PHE A 224 -17.11 30.72 4.63
N ASP A 225 -16.60 30.79 3.39
CA ASP A 225 -16.24 32.04 2.74
C ASP A 225 -17.45 32.98 2.57
N GLU A 226 -18.61 32.45 2.19
CA GLU A 226 -19.86 33.24 2.10
C GLU A 226 -20.31 33.78 3.46
N VAL A 227 -20.18 32.97 4.52
CA VAL A 227 -20.47 33.41 5.90
C VAL A 227 -19.51 34.50 6.34
N TYR A 228 -18.21 34.38 6.04
CA TYR A 228 -17.22 35.41 6.36
C TYR A 228 -17.52 36.72 5.64
N ALA A 229 -17.80 36.69 4.34
CA ALA A 229 -18.18 37.88 3.57
C ALA A 229 -19.46 38.52 4.12
N SER A 230 -20.45 37.71 4.51
CA SER A 230 -21.69 38.19 5.11
C SER A 230 -21.44 38.84 6.48
N GLN A 231 -20.55 38.28 7.30
CA GLN A 231 -20.17 38.86 8.59
C GLN A 231 -19.49 40.22 8.42
N GLU A 232 -18.60 40.37 7.44
CA GLU A 232 -17.94 41.65 7.13
C GLU A 232 -18.97 42.74 6.78
N LEU A 233 -19.95 42.42 5.93
CA LEU A 233 -21.03 43.34 5.58
C LEU A 233 -21.92 43.71 6.77
N VAL A 234 -22.17 42.77 7.69
CA VAL A 234 -22.94 43.05 8.91
C VAL A 234 -22.16 43.95 9.86
N VAL A 235 -20.85 43.73 10.02
CA VAL A 235 -19.98 44.58 10.84
C VAL A 235 -19.97 46.01 10.31
N ASP A 236 -19.83 46.19 8.99
CA ASP A 236 -19.87 47.50 8.34
C ASP A 236 -21.21 48.24 8.58
N LYS A 237 -22.34 47.54 8.42
CA LYS A 237 -23.66 48.09 8.73
C LYS A 237 -23.82 48.48 10.20
N ILE A 238 -23.28 47.68 11.12
CA ILE A 238 -23.33 48.00 12.55
C ILE A 238 -22.52 49.26 12.84
N LEU A 239 -21.33 49.41 12.23
CA LEU A 239 -20.52 50.62 12.38
C LEU A 239 -21.26 51.87 11.89
N HIS A 240 -21.87 51.80 10.70
CA HIS A 240 -22.68 52.91 10.18
C HIS A 240 -23.88 53.25 11.07
N LEU A 241 -24.60 52.24 11.56
CA LEU A 241 -25.72 52.49 12.50
C LEU A 241 -25.25 53.11 13.83
N GLN A 242 -24.06 52.74 14.32
CA GLN A 242 -23.46 53.35 15.50
C GLN A 242 -23.10 54.82 15.27
N GLU A 243 -22.58 55.16 14.09
CA GLU A 243 -22.28 56.54 13.69
C GLU A 243 -23.55 57.39 13.60
N ASP A 244 -24.59 56.87 12.95
CA ASP A 244 -25.91 57.51 12.84
C ASP A 244 -26.55 57.72 14.23
N GLN A 245 -26.45 56.72 15.11
CA GLN A 245 -26.95 56.81 16.48
C GLN A 245 -26.20 57.89 17.27
N THR A 246 -24.88 57.98 17.13
CA THR A 246 -24.04 58.99 17.79
C THR A 246 -24.45 60.39 17.33
N THR A 247 -24.61 60.57 16.01
CA THR A 247 -25.06 61.84 15.41
C THR A 247 -26.45 62.24 15.92
N THR A 248 -27.40 61.30 15.91
CA THR A 248 -28.77 61.53 16.40
C THR A 248 -28.78 61.91 17.88
N THR A 249 -27.96 61.24 18.69
CA THR A 249 -27.82 61.53 20.12
C THR A 249 -27.30 62.96 20.33
N GLN A 250 -26.29 63.38 19.58
CA GLN A 250 -25.77 64.75 19.65
C GLN A 250 -26.82 65.79 19.25
N GLN A 251 -27.61 65.51 18.20
CA GLN A 251 -28.71 66.39 17.79
C GLN A 251 -29.78 66.52 18.88
N LEU A 252 -30.13 65.43 19.57
CA LEU A 252 -31.07 65.46 20.69
C LEU A 252 -30.53 66.26 21.87
N THR A 253 -29.24 66.13 22.20
CA THR A 253 -28.59 66.95 23.24
C THR A 253 -28.65 68.43 22.88
N ASN A 254 -28.30 68.80 21.65
CA ASN A 254 -28.37 70.20 21.20
C ASN A 254 -29.81 70.75 21.27
N LEU A 255 -30.81 69.95 20.90
CA LEU A 255 -32.22 70.34 20.97
C LEU A 255 -32.69 70.50 22.42
N ASP A 256 -32.25 69.65 23.35
CA ASP A 256 -32.54 69.81 24.77
C ASP A 256 -31.92 71.11 25.31
N ASP A 257 -30.66 71.40 24.98
CA ASP A 257 -29.99 72.65 25.34
C ASP A 257 -30.75 73.88 24.81
N GLU A 258 -31.17 73.86 23.54
CA GLU A 258 -32.00 74.91 22.93
C GLU A 258 -33.35 75.06 23.66
N TYR A 259 -34.01 73.94 24.00
CA TYR A 259 -35.27 73.94 24.72
C TYR A 259 -35.12 74.52 26.14
N GLN A 260 -34.08 74.13 26.88
CA GLN A 260 -33.80 74.70 28.21
C GLN A 260 -33.51 76.20 28.11
N GLY A 261 -32.75 76.64 27.11
CA GLY A 261 -32.49 78.05 26.83
C GLY A 261 -33.77 78.84 26.54
N PHE A 262 -34.64 78.31 25.68
CA PHE A 262 -35.94 78.91 25.38
C PHE A 262 -36.84 78.99 26.63
N LYS A 263 -36.91 77.91 27.43
CA LYS A 263 -37.68 77.86 28.67
C LYS A 263 -37.21 78.92 29.66
N ALA A 264 -35.90 79.03 29.88
CA ALA A 264 -35.32 80.05 30.76
C ALA A 264 -35.63 81.48 30.27
N SER A 265 -35.61 81.71 28.95
CA SER A 265 -36.00 82.98 28.36
C SER A 265 -37.48 83.31 28.60
N GLN A 266 -38.37 82.32 28.50
CA GLN A 266 -39.80 82.49 28.77
C GLN A 266 -40.08 82.75 30.26
N GLU A 267 -39.43 82.01 31.16
CA GLU A 267 -39.52 82.24 32.61
C GLU A 267 -39.04 83.64 32.99
N LYS A 268 -37.95 84.11 32.37
CA LYS A 268 -37.47 85.49 32.53
C LYS A 268 -38.49 86.52 32.05
N ALA A 269 -39.06 86.35 30.85
CA ALA A 269 -40.06 87.26 30.30
C ALA A 269 -41.34 87.31 31.16
N LEU A 270 -41.80 86.17 31.67
CA LEU A 270 -42.91 86.10 32.64
C LEU A 270 -42.59 86.82 33.95
N GLY A 271 -41.38 86.65 34.47
CA GLY A 271 -40.90 87.37 35.64
C GLY A 271 -40.91 88.89 35.43
N GLU A 272 -40.36 89.36 34.31
CA GLU A 272 -40.37 90.78 33.92
C GLU A 272 -41.80 91.34 33.79
N LEU A 273 -42.73 90.58 33.19
CA LEU A 273 -44.14 90.95 33.08
C LEU A 273 -44.81 91.04 34.46
N HIS A 274 -44.54 90.09 35.35
CA HIS A 274 -45.07 90.10 36.71
C HIS A 274 -44.59 91.32 37.50
N THR A 275 -43.28 91.62 37.44
CA THR A 275 -42.72 92.84 38.05
C THR A 275 -43.33 94.12 37.46
N SER A 276 -43.56 94.16 36.14
CA SER A 276 -44.25 95.28 35.49
C SER A 276 -45.70 95.42 35.97
N GLN A 277 -46.42 94.30 36.11
CA GLN A 277 -47.80 94.28 36.64
C GLN A 277 -47.86 94.77 38.10
N GLU A 278 -46.94 94.31 38.96
CA GLU A 278 -46.85 94.78 40.35
C GLU A 278 -46.55 96.27 40.42
N SER A 279 -45.63 96.75 39.57
CA SER A 279 -45.32 98.18 39.45
C SER A 279 -46.56 98.99 39.04
N MET A 280 -47.31 98.54 38.04
CA MET A 280 -48.57 99.15 37.62
C MET A 280 -49.63 99.14 38.75
N ALA A 281 -49.77 98.04 39.48
CA ALA A 281 -50.70 97.95 40.60
C ALA A 281 -50.34 98.94 41.73
N GLY A 282 -49.03 99.11 42.00
CA GLY A 282 -48.52 100.12 42.90
C GLY A 282 -48.85 101.54 42.44
N GLN A 283 -48.64 101.83 41.14
CA GLN A 283 -49.02 103.12 40.55
C GLN A 283 -50.52 103.39 40.63
N PHE A 284 -51.36 102.38 40.36
CA PHE A 284 -52.82 102.50 40.45
C PHE A 284 -53.28 102.75 41.89
N SER A 285 -52.66 102.07 42.87
CA SER A 285 -52.94 102.29 44.29
C SER A 285 -52.60 103.72 44.72
N ALA A 286 -51.45 104.24 44.28
CA ALA A 286 -51.06 105.63 44.52
C ALA A 286 -52.05 106.62 43.89
N PHE A 287 -52.47 106.38 42.66
CA PHE A 287 -53.48 107.19 41.99
C PHE A 287 -54.84 107.15 42.71
N GLN A 288 -55.25 105.99 43.21
CA GLN A 288 -56.50 105.83 43.95
C GLN A 288 -56.45 106.53 45.33
N GLU A 289 -55.31 106.51 46.01
CA GLU A 289 -55.10 107.30 47.23
C GLU A 289 -55.20 108.80 46.95
N GLU A 290 -54.59 109.27 45.86
CA GLU A 290 -54.64 110.66 45.43
C GLU A 290 -56.08 111.09 45.08
N TYR A 291 -56.82 110.26 44.34
CA TYR A 291 -58.24 110.48 44.04
C TYR A 291 -59.09 110.58 45.31
N ASN A 292 -58.87 109.69 46.29
CA ASN A 292 -59.59 109.71 47.56
C ASN A 292 -59.31 110.99 48.37
N LYS A 293 -58.06 111.46 48.40
CA LYS A 293 -57.69 112.76 49.01
C LYS A 293 -58.45 113.91 48.36
N ILE A 294 -58.48 113.97 47.04
CA ILE A 294 -59.21 115.01 46.29
C ILE A 294 -60.71 114.95 46.62
N SER A 295 -61.31 113.76 46.64
CA SER A 295 -62.72 113.55 46.99
C SER A 295 -63.05 113.99 48.42
N GLN A 296 -62.15 113.74 49.37
CA GLN A 296 -62.33 114.18 50.76
C GLN A 296 -62.29 115.71 50.87
N VAL A 297 -61.29 116.35 50.26
CA VAL A 297 -61.17 117.82 50.20
C VAL A 297 -62.43 118.44 49.58
N GLN A 298 -62.95 117.83 48.51
CA GLN A 298 -64.19 118.30 47.87
C GLN A 298 -65.39 118.20 48.81
N THR A 299 -65.50 117.09 49.57
CA THR A 299 -66.59 116.88 50.55
C THR A 299 -66.51 117.88 51.70
N GLU A 300 -65.32 118.13 52.24
CA GLU A 300 -65.07 119.11 53.30
C GLU A 300 -65.40 120.53 52.82
N SER A 301 -64.98 120.91 51.61
CA SER A 301 -65.32 122.22 51.01
C SER A 301 -66.83 122.41 50.86
N PHE A 302 -67.56 121.34 50.50
CA PHE A 302 -69.01 121.38 50.35
C PHE A 302 -69.73 121.52 51.69
N ALA A 303 -69.25 120.80 52.71
CA ALA A 303 -69.76 120.92 54.08
C ALA A 303 -69.52 122.33 54.66
N GLU A 304 -68.36 122.92 54.39
CA GLU A 304 -68.04 124.29 54.83
C GLU A 304 -68.90 125.34 54.12
N THR A 305 -69.13 125.18 52.81
CA THR A 305 -70.05 126.03 52.04
C THR A 305 -71.48 125.97 52.59
N LYS A 306 -71.95 124.77 52.97
CA LYS A 306 -73.27 124.58 53.58
C LYS A 306 -73.38 125.25 54.96
N ARG A 307 -72.32 125.20 55.77
CA ARG A 307 -72.24 125.90 57.06
C ARG A 307 -72.34 127.42 56.89
N LEU A 308 -71.60 127.98 55.93
CA LEU A 308 -71.65 129.41 55.60
C LEU A 308 -73.05 129.83 55.12
N GLN A 309 -73.73 128.98 54.36
CA GLN A 309 -75.10 129.22 53.91
C GLN A 309 -76.11 129.23 55.07
N GLU A 310 -75.99 128.32 56.04
CA GLU A 310 -76.82 128.29 57.25
C GLU A 310 -76.61 129.52 58.13
N GLU A 311 -75.36 129.99 58.26
CA GLU A 311 -75.02 131.17 59.05
C GLU A 311 -75.55 132.46 58.40
N ALA A 312 -75.50 132.55 57.06
CA ALA A 312 -76.15 133.63 56.32
C ALA A 312 -77.68 133.60 56.47
N GLY A 313 -78.30 132.41 56.42
CA GLY A 313 -79.73 132.22 56.62
C GLY A 313 -80.23 132.73 57.97
N LYS A 314 -79.48 132.49 59.06
CA LYS A 314 -79.80 133.01 60.39
C LYS A 314 -79.72 134.54 60.47
N LYS A 315 -78.75 135.18 59.80
CA LYS A 315 -78.64 136.65 59.77
C LYS A 315 -79.79 137.33 59.01
N ILE A 316 -80.28 136.72 57.93
CA ILE A 316 -81.42 137.24 57.15
C ILE A 316 -82.73 137.19 57.96
N GLN A 317 -82.92 136.14 58.76
CA GLN A 317 -84.12 135.98 59.58
C GLN A 317 -84.24 137.06 60.67
N TYR A 318 -83.13 137.46 61.29
CA TYR A 318 -83.09 138.56 62.27
C TYR A 318 -83.46 139.93 61.65
N LEU A 319 -83.10 140.18 60.39
CA LEU A 319 -83.48 141.42 59.69
C LEU A 319 -85.00 141.48 59.39
N SER A 320 -85.62 140.34 59.08
CA SER A 320 -87.03 140.27 58.66
C SER A 320 -88.01 140.62 59.79
N ILE A 321 -87.68 140.26 61.03
CA ILE A 321 -88.49 140.54 62.22
C ILE A 321 -88.47 142.05 62.54
N GLY A 322 -87.35 142.73 62.30
CA GLY A 322 -87.23 144.17 62.52
C GLY A 322 -88.04 145.02 61.53
N LEU A 323 -88.18 144.57 60.28
CA LEU A 323 -88.92 145.31 59.23
C LEU A 323 -90.45 145.18 59.37
N GLY A 324 -90.95 144.03 59.84
CA GLY A 324 -92.39 143.78 59.97
C GLY A 324 -93.08 144.69 61.00
N VAL A 325 -92.40 145.03 62.10
CA VAL A 325 -92.97 145.88 63.15
C VAL A 325 -93.14 147.34 62.67
N ASN A 326 -92.19 147.86 61.88
CA ASN A 326 -92.28 149.22 61.33
C ASN A 326 -93.39 149.36 60.29
N PHE A 327 -93.65 148.34 59.49
CA PHE A 327 -94.71 148.38 58.47
C PHE A 327 -96.11 148.48 59.09
N VAL A 328 -96.35 147.78 60.21
CA VAL A 328 -97.64 147.85 60.92
C VAL A 328 -97.89 149.25 61.51
N VAL A 329 -96.85 149.90 62.05
CA VAL A 329 -96.95 151.27 62.59
C VAL A 329 -97.31 152.28 61.48
N VAL A 330 -96.72 152.13 60.29
CA VAL A 330 -96.98 153.02 59.15
C VAL A 330 -98.38 152.82 58.57
N VAL A 331 -98.88 151.59 58.51
CA VAL A 331 -100.24 151.30 57.99
C VAL A 331 -101.33 151.84 58.93
N VAL A 332 -101.14 151.77 60.25
CA VAL A 332 -102.12 152.32 61.21
C VAL A 332 -102.18 153.86 61.13
N LEU A 333 -101.04 154.53 60.92
CA LEU A 333 -101.02 155.99 60.70
C LEU A 333 -101.66 156.41 59.38
N LEU A 334 -101.58 155.59 58.34
CA LEU A 334 -102.24 155.84 57.05
C LEU A 334 -103.76 155.62 57.09
N ILE A 335 -104.25 154.64 57.88
CA ILE A 335 -105.68 154.46 58.09
C ILE A 335 -106.28 155.67 58.82
N LEU A 336 -105.56 156.26 59.77
CA LEU A 336 -105.97 157.49 60.46
C LEU A 336 -106.02 158.76 59.56
N LEU A 337 -105.39 158.73 58.38
CA LEU A 337 -105.36 159.86 57.43
C LEU A 337 -106.42 159.77 56.31
N VAL A 338 -106.97 158.58 56.03
CA VAL A 338 -107.92 158.36 54.92
C VAL A 338 -109.39 158.42 55.38
N SER A 339 -109.68 158.22 56.67
CA SER A 339 -111.04 158.42 57.23
C SER A 339 -111.20 159.82 57.82
N GLY A 340 -111.60 160.80 57.00
CA GLY A 340 -112.00 162.13 57.48
C GLY A 340 -113.22 162.07 58.40
N VAL A 341 -112.99 162.35 59.68
CA VAL A 341 -113.90 162.50 60.84
C VAL A 341 -113.13 163.47 61.76
N PHE A 342 -113.52 164.72 62.02
CA PHE A 342 -114.63 165.21 62.85
C PHE A 342 -115.15 164.27 63.92
#